data_AF-A0A8J7CL55-F1
#
_entry.id   AF-A0A8J7CL55-F1
#
_cell.length_a   1.000
_cell.length_b   1.000
_cell.length_c   1.000
_cell.angle_alpha   90.00
_cell.angle_beta   90.00
_cell.angle_gamma   90.00
#
_symmetry.space_group_name_H-M   'P 1'
#
loop_
_entity.id
_entity.type
_entity.pdbx_description
1 polymer ?
#
loop_
_entity_poly.entity_id
_entity_poly.type
_entity_poly.pdbx_seq_one_letter_code
_entity_poly.pdbx_strand_id
1 'polypeptide(L)'
;MTLAYHDRAEFDAALRVSRAAAPAVASLDGLDLVAAPVAGVVAHLMQPGHRAWVATVDAAAIARRRRDTVFADALETADLRLGTGRGLALGARLGLGKGIVTRADAVLEALLIAAAAEGRRVAVLGKAAEGLALGLTRRVPGLRAIGI
;
A
#
# COMPACT_ATOMS: atom_id res chain seq x y z
N MET A 1 47.82 10.32 -2.18
CA MET A 1 46.46 10.30 -1.61
C MET A 1 45.52 9.89 -2.73
N THR A 2 45.29 8.58 -2.87
CA THR A 2 44.63 8.01 -4.04
C THR A 2 43.21 7.62 -3.61
N LEU A 3 42.22 8.36 -4.11
CA LEU A 3 40.80 8.00 -3.98
C LEU A 3 40.57 6.69 -4.75
N ALA A 4 40.33 5.60 -4.02
CA ALA A 4 39.89 4.34 -4.60
C ALA A 4 38.52 4.58 -5.27
N TYR A 5 38.51 4.42 -6.59
CA TYR A 5 37.31 4.42 -7.41
C TYR A 5 36.56 3.12 -7.05
N HIS A 6 35.51 3.21 -6.24
CA HIS A 6 34.61 2.07 -6.04
C HIS A 6 34.02 1.70 -7.40
N ASP A 7 34.14 0.41 -7.73
CA ASP A 7 33.66 -0.17 -8.96
C ASP A 7 32.16 0.14 -9.10
N ARG A 8 31.78 0.76 -10.21
CA ARG A 8 30.39 1.10 -10.52
C ARG A 8 29.50 -0.14 -10.50
N ALA A 9 30.09 -1.32 -10.76
CA ALA A 9 29.43 -2.62 -10.65
C ALA A 9 29.13 -3.02 -9.20
N GLU A 10 29.95 -2.66 -8.21
CA GLU A 10 29.67 -2.89 -6.79
C GLU A 10 28.58 -1.93 -6.29
N PHE A 11 28.56 -0.69 -6.78
CA PHE A 11 27.49 0.26 -6.50
C PHE A 11 26.15 -0.18 -7.12
N ASP A 12 26.17 -0.67 -8.36
CA ASP A 12 24.98 -1.22 -9.03
C ASP A 12 24.54 -2.58 -8.44
N ALA A 13 25.48 -3.40 -7.95
CA ALA A 13 25.19 -4.63 -7.21
C ALA A 13 24.62 -4.35 -5.81
N ALA A 14 25.06 -3.28 -5.15
CA ALA A 14 24.45 -2.77 -3.93
C ALA A 14 23.09 -2.10 -4.21
N LEU A 15 22.83 -1.54 -5.39
CA LEU A 15 21.49 -1.08 -5.79
C LEU A 15 20.55 -2.23 -6.19
N ARG A 16 21.09 -3.42 -6.44
CA ARG A 16 20.33 -4.68 -6.42
C ARG A 16 20.07 -5.19 -5.00
N VAL A 17 20.19 -4.33 -3.97
CA VAL A 17 19.52 -4.51 -2.67
C VAL A 17 18.09 -4.95 -2.97
N SER A 18 17.85 -6.22 -2.67
CA SER A 18 16.65 -7.01 -2.91
C SER A 18 15.39 -6.15 -3.08
N ARG A 19 14.97 -5.90 -4.33
CA ARG A 19 13.60 -5.46 -4.60
C ARG A 19 12.68 -6.48 -3.95
N ALA A 20 11.95 -6.08 -2.92
CA ALA A 20 10.90 -6.92 -2.38
C ALA A 20 9.95 -7.29 -3.53
N ALA A 21 9.72 -8.58 -3.71
CA ALA A 21 8.87 -9.10 -4.76
C ALA A 21 7.50 -8.43 -4.71
N ALA A 22 6.85 -8.30 -5.87
CA ALA A 22 5.48 -7.80 -5.91
C ALA A 22 4.60 -8.66 -4.99
N PRO A 23 3.72 -8.05 -4.16
CA PRO A 23 2.83 -8.80 -3.29
C PRO A 23 1.98 -9.77 -4.11
N ALA A 24 1.80 -10.99 -3.60
CA ALA A 24 0.87 -11.94 -4.20
C ALA A 24 -0.54 -11.34 -4.26
N VAL A 25 -1.32 -11.72 -5.28
CA VAL A 25 -2.70 -11.29 -5.49
C VAL A 25 -3.63 -12.48 -5.63
N ALA A 26 -4.89 -12.28 -5.29
CA ALA A 26 -5.98 -13.23 -5.51
C ALA A 26 -7.15 -12.50 -6.17
N SER A 27 -7.77 -13.15 -7.14
CA SER A 27 -8.89 -12.57 -7.88
C SER A 27 -10.21 -12.74 -7.13
N LEU A 28 -10.97 -11.66 -7.06
CA LEU A 28 -12.34 -11.66 -6.59
C LEU A 28 -13.19 -10.84 -7.57
N ASP A 29 -14.19 -11.49 -8.16
CA ASP A 29 -15.08 -10.84 -9.13
C ASP A 29 -14.32 -10.20 -10.31
N GLY A 30 -13.28 -10.89 -10.79
CA GLY A 30 -12.40 -10.40 -11.85
C GLY A 30 -11.59 -9.16 -11.46
N LEU A 31 -11.39 -8.91 -10.16
CA LEU A 31 -10.51 -7.88 -9.63
C LEU A 31 -9.42 -8.51 -8.77
N ASP A 32 -8.16 -8.24 -9.10
CA ASP A 32 -7.04 -8.76 -8.34
C ASP A 32 -6.79 -7.92 -7.09
N LEU A 33 -6.97 -8.55 -5.94
CA LEU A 33 -6.75 -7.96 -4.62
C LEU A 33 -5.50 -8.53 -3.99
N VAL A 34 -4.82 -7.73 -3.18
CA VAL A 34 -3.61 -8.18 -2.48
C VAL A 34 -3.93 -9.34 -1.54
N ALA A 35 -3.12 -10.39 -1.68
CA ALA A 35 -3.19 -11.68 -0.99
C ALA A 35 -1.83 -11.99 -0.33
N ALA A 36 -1.25 -10.99 0.33
CA ALA A 36 0.09 -11.07 0.94
C ALA A 36 0.08 -10.63 2.40
N PRO A 37 0.99 -11.13 3.25
CA PRO A 37 1.12 -10.63 4.61
C PRO A 37 1.38 -9.13 4.65
N VAL A 38 0.84 -8.43 5.65
CA VAL A 38 0.98 -6.97 5.81
C VAL A 38 2.45 -6.53 5.72
N ALA A 39 3.35 -7.25 6.38
CA ALA A 39 4.78 -6.95 6.34
C ALA A 39 5.38 -6.96 4.93
N GLY A 40 4.98 -7.92 4.08
CA GLY A 40 5.44 -7.99 2.69
C GLY A 40 4.92 -6.83 1.85
N VAL A 41 3.67 -6.43 2.08
CA VAL A 41 3.06 -5.28 1.40
C VAL A 41 3.75 -3.97 1.79
N VAL A 42 3.99 -3.77 3.09
CA VAL A 42 4.70 -2.58 3.61
C VAL A 42 6.13 -2.54 3.07
N ALA A 43 6.86 -3.66 3.10
CA ALA A 43 8.22 -3.73 2.57
C ALA A 43 8.29 -3.41 1.08
N HIS A 44 7.29 -3.85 0.30
CA HIS A 44 7.17 -3.47 -1.11
C HIS A 44 6.93 -1.97 -1.30
N LEU A 45 5.95 -1.41 -0.58
CA LEU A 45 5.58 0.00 -0.68
C LEU A 45 6.65 0.97 -0.17
N MET A 46 7.47 0.54 0.79
CA MET A 46 8.54 1.35 1.39
C MET A 46 9.85 1.30 0.60
N GLN A 47 9.91 0.63 -0.56
CA GLN A 47 11.13 0.60 -1.37
C GLN A 47 11.61 2.02 -1.75
N PRO A 48 12.92 2.33 -1.62
CA PRO A 48 13.46 3.61 -2.04
C PRO A 48 13.18 3.90 -3.52
N GLY A 49 12.73 5.11 -3.83
CA GLY A 49 12.41 5.53 -5.20
C GLY A 49 11.15 4.89 -5.79
N HIS A 50 10.47 3.99 -5.06
CA HIS A 50 9.23 3.39 -5.50
C HIS A 50 8.06 4.35 -5.27
N ARG A 51 7.17 4.43 -6.25
CA ARG A 51 5.89 5.12 -6.17
C ARG A 51 4.83 4.10 -6.51
N ALA A 52 3.78 4.05 -5.69
CA ALA A 52 2.66 3.16 -5.90
C ALA A 52 1.35 3.90 -5.66
N TRP A 53 0.43 3.77 -6.60
CA TRP A 53 -0.98 4.05 -6.41
C TRP A 53 -1.62 2.84 -5.74
N VAL A 54 -2.12 3.04 -4.53
CA VAL A 54 -2.86 2.00 -3.81
C VAL A 54 -4.34 2.37 -3.73
N ALA A 55 -5.21 1.49 -4.21
CA ALA A 55 -6.65 1.61 -4.04
C ALA A 55 -7.14 0.73 -2.88
N THR A 56 -8.12 1.20 -2.13
CA THR A 56 -8.86 0.38 -1.17
C THR A 56 -10.18 -0.04 -1.80
N VAL A 57 -10.51 -1.32 -1.69
CA VAL A 57 -11.66 -1.92 -2.35
C VAL A 57 -12.53 -2.57 -1.30
N ASP A 58 -13.81 -2.22 -1.26
CA ASP A 58 -14.84 -2.92 -0.51
C ASP A 58 -15.91 -3.50 -1.45
N ALA A 59 -16.94 -4.12 -0.88
CA ALA A 59 -18.04 -4.68 -1.66
C ALA A 59 -18.82 -3.63 -2.47
N ALA A 60 -18.91 -2.39 -1.98
CA ALA A 60 -19.59 -1.30 -2.68
C ALA A 60 -18.79 -0.83 -3.88
N ALA A 61 -17.46 -0.74 -3.75
CA ALA A 61 -16.54 -0.46 -4.84
C ALA A 61 -16.64 -1.53 -5.94
N ILE A 62 -16.67 -2.82 -5.58
CA ILE A 62 -16.87 -3.91 -6.55
C ILE A 62 -18.22 -3.75 -7.28
N ALA A 63 -19.30 -3.49 -6.55
CA ALA A 63 -20.62 -3.30 -7.14
C ALA A 63 -20.73 -2.04 -8.03
N ARG A 64 -19.94 -1.00 -7.73
CA ARG A 64 -19.83 0.23 -8.54
C ARG A 64 -19.03 -0.02 -9.81
N ARG A 65 -17.89 -0.73 -9.73
CA ARG A 65 -17.02 -1.08 -10.87
C ARG A 65 -17.82 -1.69 -12.02
N ARG A 66 -18.79 -2.55 -11.73
CA ARG A 66 -19.64 -3.20 -12.76
C ARG A 66 -20.52 -2.23 -13.57
N ARG A 67 -20.72 -1.00 -13.11
CA ARG A 67 -21.68 -0.03 -13.67
C ARG A 67 -21.05 1.30 -14.08
N ASP A 68 -19.81 1.55 -13.67
CA ASP A 68 -19.10 2.82 -13.86
C ASP A 68 -17.73 2.50 -14.45
N THR A 69 -17.62 2.66 -15.78
CA THR A 69 -16.40 2.31 -16.54
C THR A 69 -15.23 3.20 -16.17
N VAL A 70 -15.47 4.49 -15.89
CA VAL A 70 -14.42 5.42 -15.47
C VAL A 70 -13.87 5.00 -14.10
N PHE A 71 -14.75 4.60 -13.18
CA PHE A 71 -14.32 4.07 -11.89
C PHE A 71 -13.60 2.71 -12.03
N ALA A 72 -14.05 1.85 -12.96
CA ALA A 72 -13.39 0.59 -13.26
C ALA A 72 -11.96 0.82 -13.77
N ASP A 73 -11.77 1.70 -14.75
CA ASP A 73 -10.47 2.06 -15.31
C ASP A 73 -9.55 2.64 -14.22
N ALA A 74 -10.07 3.56 -13.39
CA ALA A 74 -9.30 4.12 -12.28
C ALA A 74 -8.83 3.03 -11.30
N LEU A 75 -9.70 2.08 -10.95
CA LEU A 75 -9.30 0.94 -10.13
C LEU A 75 -8.28 0.06 -10.84
N GLU A 76 -8.41 -0.19 -12.14
CA GLU A 76 -7.51 -1.04 -12.94
C GLU A 76 -6.12 -0.44 -13.17
N THR A 77 -5.98 0.88 -13.05
CA THR A 77 -4.68 1.56 -13.09
C THR A 77 -3.91 1.56 -11.76
N ALA A 78 -4.55 1.20 -10.64
CA ALA A 78 -3.87 1.11 -9.36
C ALA A 78 -2.81 -0.01 -9.33
N ASP A 79 -1.62 0.27 -8.81
CA ASP A 79 -0.54 -0.70 -8.66
C ASP A 79 -0.93 -1.82 -7.68
N LEU A 80 -1.63 -1.46 -6.59
CA LEU A 80 -2.15 -2.41 -5.60
C LEU A 80 -3.60 -2.10 -5.24
N ARG A 81 -4.36 -3.16 -4.95
CA ARG A 81 -5.75 -3.08 -4.49
C ARG A 81 -5.91 -3.82 -3.17
N LEU A 82 -6.12 -3.09 -2.10
CA LEU A 82 -6.25 -3.64 -0.76
C LEU A 82 -7.72 -3.86 -0.43
N GLY A 83 -8.07 -5.09 -0.07
CA GLY A 83 -9.40 -5.40 0.44
C GLY A 83 -9.68 -4.69 1.77
N THR A 84 -10.88 -4.14 1.91
CA THR A 84 -11.40 -3.59 3.16
C THR A 84 -12.86 -3.96 3.39
N GLY A 85 -13.30 -3.82 4.65
CA GLY A 85 -14.67 -4.05 5.06
C GLY A 85 -15.04 -5.53 5.31
N ARG A 86 -16.19 -5.71 5.95
CA ARG A 86 -16.70 -7.04 6.36
C ARG A 86 -17.18 -7.89 5.18
N GLY A 87 -17.67 -7.26 4.11
CA GLY A 87 -18.18 -7.95 2.94
C GLY A 87 -17.11 -8.79 2.23
N LEU A 88 -15.89 -8.26 2.12
CA LEU A 88 -14.76 -9.00 1.56
C LEU A 88 -14.29 -10.14 2.46
N ALA A 89 -14.24 -9.90 3.77
CA ALA A 89 -13.91 -10.95 4.74
C ALA A 89 -14.93 -12.10 4.71
N LEU A 90 -16.21 -11.80 4.49
CA LEU A 90 -17.25 -12.81 4.32
C LEU A 90 -17.11 -13.53 2.97
N GLY A 91 -16.89 -12.80 1.87
CA GLY A 91 -16.63 -13.39 0.55
C GLY A 91 -15.50 -14.41 0.59
N ALA A 92 -14.36 -14.03 1.17
CA ALA A 92 -13.21 -14.92 1.34
C ALA A 92 -13.56 -16.19 2.13
N ARG A 93 -14.36 -16.06 3.21
CA ARG A 93 -14.85 -17.19 4.02
C ARG A 93 -15.80 -18.11 3.27
N LEU A 94 -16.60 -17.56 2.36
CA LEU A 94 -17.48 -18.32 1.47
C LEU A 94 -16.73 -18.94 0.28
N GLY A 95 -15.40 -18.81 0.23
CA GLY A 95 -14.57 -19.34 -0.85
C GLY A 95 -14.53 -18.46 -2.09
N LEU A 96 -15.17 -17.28 -2.07
CA LEU A 96 -15.06 -16.26 -3.10
C LEU A 96 -13.81 -15.42 -2.80
N GLY A 97 -12.71 -15.67 -3.51
CA GLY A 97 -11.43 -14.97 -3.26
C GLY A 97 -10.57 -15.63 -2.18
N LYS A 98 -10.37 -16.95 -2.27
CA LYS A 98 -9.43 -17.69 -1.41
C LYS A 98 -8.03 -17.04 -1.46
N GLY A 99 -7.42 -16.83 -0.30
CA GLY A 99 -6.07 -16.29 -0.18
C GLY A 99 -5.99 -14.79 0.13
N ILE A 100 -7.11 -14.05 0.06
CA ILE A 100 -7.14 -12.65 0.51
C ILE A 100 -7.06 -12.62 2.04
N VAL A 101 -5.85 -12.32 2.55
CA VAL A 101 -5.55 -12.27 3.99
C VAL A 101 -5.21 -10.85 4.47
N THR A 102 -5.02 -9.93 3.54
CA THR A 102 -4.59 -8.56 3.82
C THR A 102 -5.78 -7.64 4.03
N ARG A 103 -5.72 -6.79 5.06
CA ARG A 103 -6.70 -5.73 5.27
C ARG A 103 -6.06 -4.36 5.10
N ALA A 104 -6.74 -3.46 4.39
CA ALA A 104 -6.22 -2.13 4.10
C ALA A 104 -5.91 -1.31 5.37
N ASP A 105 -6.71 -1.43 6.42
CA ASP A 105 -6.51 -0.75 7.70
C ASP A 105 -5.21 -1.17 8.38
N ALA A 106 -4.94 -2.49 8.42
CA ALA A 106 -3.71 -3.03 8.97
C ALA A 106 -2.47 -2.61 8.17
N VAL A 107 -2.58 -2.55 6.84
CA VAL A 107 -1.49 -2.07 5.97
C VAL A 107 -1.24 -0.58 6.18
N LEU A 108 -2.29 0.24 6.26
CA LEU A 108 -2.17 1.68 6.50
C LEU A 108 -1.49 1.97 7.85
N GLU A 109 -1.91 1.29 8.91
CA GLU A 109 -1.29 1.43 10.23
C GLU A 109 0.20 1.08 10.21
N ALA A 110 0.55 -0.08 9.63
CA ALA A 110 1.93 -0.51 9.52
C ALA A 110 2.79 0.40 8.63
N LEU A 111 2.21 0.95 7.55
CA LEU A 111 2.86 1.96 6.69
C LEU A 111 3.18 3.24 7.47
N LEU A 112 2.25 3.73 8.29
CA LEU A 112 2.47 4.95 9.08
C LEU A 112 3.58 4.73 10.11
N ILE A 113 3.61 3.57 10.76
CA ILE A 113 4.67 3.20 11.71
C ILE A 113 6.02 3.13 11.00
N ALA A 114 6.08 2.45 9.84
CA ALA A 114 7.31 2.36 9.04
C ALA A 114 7.78 3.74 8.55
N ALA A 115 6.85 4.58 8.10
CA ALA A 115 7.15 5.95 7.70
C ALA A 115 7.73 6.79 8.84
N ALA A 116 7.18 6.66 10.06
CA ALA A 116 7.72 7.33 11.24
C ALA A 116 9.14 6.84 11.57
N ALA A 117 9.37 5.52 11.54
CA ALA A 117 10.68 4.92 11.83
C ALA A 117 11.77 5.37 10.82
N GLU A 118 11.40 5.56 9.55
CA GLU A 118 12.30 6.03 8.50
C GLU A 118 12.35 7.56 8.38
N GLY A 119 11.65 8.31 9.24
CA GLY A 119 11.61 9.77 9.20
C GLY A 119 10.93 10.35 7.95
N ARG A 120 10.11 9.55 7.26
CA ARG A 120 9.34 9.99 6.07
C ARG A 120 8.18 10.91 6.48
N ARG A 121 7.74 11.72 5.52
CA ARG A 121 6.60 12.63 5.69
C ARG A 121 5.35 12.01 5.09
N VAL A 122 4.22 12.24 5.73
CA VAL A 122 2.89 11.83 5.26
C VAL A 122 2.07 13.07 4.95
N ALA A 123 1.54 13.15 3.73
CA ALA A 123 0.54 14.15 3.38
C ALA A 123 -0.84 13.51 3.42
N VAL A 124 -1.76 14.14 4.14
CA VAL A 124 -3.17 13.77 4.19
C VAL A 124 -3.91 14.76 3.31
N LEU A 125 -4.73 14.28 2.38
CA LEU A 125 -5.49 15.12 1.46
C LEU A 125 -7.00 15.02 1.74
N GLY A 126 -7.69 16.15 1.72
CA GLY A 126 -9.16 16.21 1.69
C GLY A 126 -9.80 17.00 2.83
N LYS A 127 -11.14 16.99 2.88
CA LYS A 127 -11.94 17.91 3.71
C LYS A 127 -11.61 17.89 5.22
N ALA A 128 -11.08 16.79 5.74
CA ALA A 128 -10.72 16.63 7.16
C ALA A 128 -9.21 16.45 7.37
N ALA A 129 -8.38 16.84 6.40
CA ALA A 129 -6.98 16.51 6.36
C ALA A 129 -6.18 17.03 7.56
N GLU A 130 -6.38 18.28 7.96
CA GLU A 130 -5.66 18.87 9.10
C GLU A 130 -5.95 18.14 10.42
N GLY A 131 -7.24 17.93 10.72
CA GLY A 131 -7.66 17.22 11.92
C GLY A 131 -7.18 15.77 11.92
N LEU A 132 -7.21 15.09 10.77
CA LEU A 132 -6.71 13.73 10.63
C LEU A 132 -5.18 13.68 10.80
N ALA A 133 -4.43 14.58 10.16
CA ALA A 133 -2.97 14.66 10.30
C ALA A 133 -2.57 14.85 11.77
N LEU A 134 -3.22 15.77 12.49
CA LEU A 134 -3.01 15.98 13.91
C LEU A 134 -3.36 14.75 14.76
N GLY A 135 -4.45 14.05 14.42
CA GLY A 135 -4.80 12.79 15.08
C GLY A 135 -3.75 11.70 14.86
N LEU A 136 -3.21 11.60 13.65
CA LEU A 136 -2.17 10.64 13.30
C LEU A 136 -0.86 10.90 14.03
N THR A 137 -0.39 12.16 14.12
CA THR A 137 0.85 12.48 14.85
C THR A 137 0.77 12.19 16.34
N ARG A 138 -0.43 12.32 16.93
CA ARG A 138 -0.67 11.93 18.34
C ARG A 138 -0.65 10.43 18.54
N ARG A 139 -1.16 9.66 17.57
CA ARG A 139 -1.30 8.20 17.67
C ARG A 139 -0.01 7.44 17.32
N VAL A 140 0.81 7.97 16.42
CA VAL A 140 2.04 7.32 15.95
C VAL A 140 3.25 8.20 16.31
N PRO A 141 3.97 7.88 17.39
CA PRO A 141 5.14 8.65 17.80
C PRO A 141 6.19 8.76 16.70
N GLY A 142 6.72 9.97 16.48
CA GLY A 142 7.72 10.25 15.44
C GLY A 142 7.15 10.49 14.04
N LEU A 143 5.85 10.28 13.82
CA LEU A 143 5.22 10.53 12.53
C LEU A 143 5.19 12.03 12.21
N ARG A 144 5.60 12.38 10.99
CA ARG A 144 5.52 13.74 10.44
C ARG A 144 4.40 13.80 9.42
N ALA A 145 3.19 14.17 9.85
CA ALA A 145 2.03 14.30 8.97
C ALA A 145 1.64 15.77 8.77
N ILE A 146 1.22 16.11 7.55
CA ILE A 146 0.63 17.41 7.18
C ILE A 146 -0.74 17.18 6.53
N GLY A 147 -1.71 18.04 6.82
CA GLY A 147 -3.00 18.05 6.13
C GLY A 147 -3.03 19.11 5.03
N ILE A 148 -3.62 18.77 3.87
CA ILE A 148 -3.80 19.64 2.71
C ILE A 148 -5.23 19.53 2.20
#